data_AF-A0A4V3FI24-F1
#
_entry.id   AF-A0A4V3FI24-F1
#
_cell.length_a   1.000
_cell.length_b   1.000
_cell.length_c   1.000
_cell.angle_alpha   90.00
_cell.angle_beta   90.00
_cell.angle_gamma   90.00
#
_symmetry.space_group_name_H-M   'P 1'
#
loop_
_entity.id
_entity.type
_entity.pdbx_description
1 polymer ?
#
loop_
_entity_poly.entity_id
_entity_poly.type
_entity_poly.pdbx_seq_one_letter_code
_entity_poly.pdbx_strand_id
1 'polypeptide(L)'
;MSFHTDFVRHVIERKTGGCCNRKASLNTLPIERITAMKVMVIVKATKNSEAGIMPTEELMAEMGKFNEELLAAGVMLDGDGLHPSSKGKRVRFSSGKKTIIDGPFAATNELIAGFWIWQVKSMEEALEWMKRCPDPMPGEESEVEIRPFFEMEDFGSEMTPALREQEERLRAELERQRGA
;
A
#
# COMPACT_ATOMS: atom_id res chain seq x y z
N MET A 1 5.10 24.49 0.56
CA MET A 1 3.68 24.67 0.24
C MET A 1 3.17 23.34 -0.28
N SER A 2 2.60 22.53 0.61
CA SER A 2 2.09 21.18 0.33
C SER A 2 0.65 21.32 -0.13
N PHE A 3 0.40 21.18 -1.44
CA PHE A 3 -0.93 21.32 -2.05
C PHE A 3 -1.72 20.00 -2.10
N HIS A 4 -1.25 18.93 -1.46
CA HIS A 4 -1.83 17.58 -1.64
C HIS A 4 -2.52 17.02 -0.38
N THR A 5 -2.31 17.60 0.79
CA THR A 5 -2.95 17.14 2.04
C THR A 5 -4.35 17.72 2.30
N ASP A 6 -4.80 18.68 1.49
CA ASP A 6 -6.07 19.42 1.74
C ASP A 6 -7.26 18.99 0.85
N PHE A 7 -7.06 18.20 -0.21
CA PHE A 7 -8.17 17.84 -1.11
C PHE A 7 -9.06 16.72 -0.57
N VAL A 8 -8.49 15.77 0.19
CA VAL A 8 -9.23 14.63 0.77
C VAL A 8 -10.05 15.03 2.00
N ARG A 9 -9.73 16.16 2.64
CA ARG A 9 -10.45 16.63 3.86
C ARG A 9 -11.72 17.42 3.55
N HIS A 10 -11.83 18.01 2.36
CA HIS A 10 -12.87 19.02 2.07
C HIS A 10 -14.20 18.46 1.52
N VAL A 11 -14.26 17.17 1.20
CA VAL A 11 -15.47 16.53 0.63
C VAL A 11 -16.37 15.88 1.70
N ILE A 12 -15.91 15.79 2.95
CA ILE A 12 -16.61 15.05 4.02
C ILE A 12 -17.45 15.94 4.97
N GLU A 13 -17.30 17.27 4.95
CA GLU A 13 -17.88 18.17 5.98
C GLU A 13 -19.19 18.90 5.62
N ARG A 14 -20.07 18.35 4.77
CA ARG A 14 -21.39 18.99 4.52
C ARG A 14 -22.57 18.02 4.45
N LYS A 15 -22.84 17.22 5.48
CA LYS A 15 -24.21 16.77 5.80
C LYS A 15 -24.39 16.46 7.30
N THR A 16 -24.37 17.50 8.14
CA THR A 16 -24.96 17.41 9.49
C THR A 16 -26.31 18.11 9.50
N GLY A 17 -27.38 17.32 9.43
CA GLY A 17 -28.74 17.78 9.60
C GLY A 17 -29.69 16.61 9.88
N GLY A 18 -30.02 16.41 11.16
CA GLY A 18 -31.30 15.81 11.56
C GLY A 18 -31.32 14.32 11.91
N CYS A 19 -31.22 14.05 13.22
CA CYS A 19 -32.13 13.21 14.00
C CYS A 19 -32.43 11.76 13.55
N CYS A 20 -31.90 10.76 14.27
CA CYS A 20 -32.73 9.88 15.13
C CYS A 20 -31.86 8.87 15.90
N ASN A 21 -32.12 8.80 17.20
CA ASN A 21 -31.48 7.94 18.19
C ASN A 21 -31.83 6.46 17.93
N ARG A 22 -30.86 5.63 17.53
CA ARG A 22 -30.94 4.17 17.66
C ARG A 22 -29.58 3.64 18.12
N LYS A 23 -29.53 3.24 19.39
CA LYS A 23 -28.48 2.37 19.92
C LYS A 23 -28.48 1.07 19.12
N ALA A 24 -27.55 0.91 18.18
CA ALA A 24 -27.25 -0.37 17.57
C ALA A 24 -25.98 -0.90 18.22
N SER A 25 -26.17 -1.78 19.21
CA SER A 25 -25.15 -2.71 19.67
C SER A 25 -24.74 -3.56 18.48
N LEU A 26 -23.64 -3.23 17.82
CA LEU A 26 -23.04 -4.11 16.83
C LEU A 26 -22.22 -5.14 17.57
N ASN A 27 -22.94 -6.20 17.92
CA ASN A 27 -22.39 -7.47 18.34
C ASN A 27 -21.28 -7.90 17.37
N THR A 28 -20.15 -8.24 17.96
CA THR A 28 -19.13 -9.12 17.44
C THR A 28 -19.75 -10.29 16.68
N LEU A 29 -19.62 -10.30 15.36
CA LEU A 29 -19.81 -11.50 14.55
C LEU A 29 -18.42 -11.95 14.10
N PRO A 30 -17.96 -13.16 14.50
CA PRO A 30 -16.70 -13.70 14.02
C PRO A 30 -16.94 -14.14 12.58
N ILE A 31 -16.75 -13.23 11.64
CA ILE A 31 -16.63 -13.59 10.23
C ILE A 31 -15.37 -14.43 10.15
N GLU A 32 -15.55 -15.68 9.74
CA GLU A 32 -14.51 -16.67 9.50
C GLU A 32 -13.20 -16.00 9.05
N ARG A 33 -12.08 -16.37 9.68
CA ARG A 33 -10.76 -16.26 9.05
C ARG A 33 -10.76 -17.16 7.81
N ILE A 34 -11.51 -16.80 6.78
CA ILE A 34 -11.15 -17.17 5.42
C ILE A 34 -9.79 -16.51 5.27
N THR A 35 -8.77 -17.36 5.11
CA THR A 35 -7.34 -17.03 5.12
C THR A 35 -7.02 -15.93 4.12
N ALA A 36 -7.25 -14.68 4.52
CA ALA A 36 -6.96 -13.53 3.71
C ALA A 36 -5.43 -13.33 3.77
N MET A 37 -4.78 -13.40 2.61
CA MET A 37 -3.35 -13.12 2.45
C MET A 37 -3.14 -11.64 2.14
N LYS A 38 -2.07 -11.07 2.69
CA LYS A 38 -1.62 -9.74 2.28
C LYS A 38 -0.63 -9.86 1.14
N VAL A 39 -0.78 -9.00 0.14
CA VAL A 39 0.19 -8.86 -0.95
C VAL A 39 0.67 -7.42 -1.04
N MET A 40 1.94 -7.25 -1.37
CA MET A 40 2.50 -5.99 -1.84
C MET A 40 2.44 -6.00 -3.36
N VAL A 41 1.81 -4.97 -3.92
CA VAL A 41 1.77 -4.69 -5.35
C VAL A 41 2.76 -3.57 -5.59
N ILE A 42 3.74 -3.80 -6.47
CA ILE A 42 4.90 -2.94 -6.65
C ILE A 42 4.89 -2.45 -8.09
N VAL A 43 4.70 -1.15 -8.30
CA VAL A 43 4.82 -0.54 -9.62
C VAL A 43 6.29 -0.25 -9.88
N LYS A 44 6.87 -0.89 -10.90
CA LYS A 44 8.25 -0.65 -11.30
C LYS A 44 8.39 0.76 -11.86
N ALA A 45 9.51 1.40 -11.54
CA ALA A 45 9.83 2.69 -12.11
C ALA A 45 10.27 2.56 -13.57
N THR A 46 10.14 3.67 -14.25
CA THR A 46 10.33 3.84 -15.68
C THR A 46 11.16 5.09 -15.92
N LYS A 47 11.54 5.35 -17.19
CA LYS A 47 12.33 6.55 -17.50
C LYS A 47 11.53 7.82 -17.22
N ASN A 48 10.24 7.83 -17.52
CA ASN A 48 9.41 9.01 -17.30
C ASN A 48 9.18 9.28 -15.82
N SER A 49 8.87 8.25 -15.03
CA SER A 49 8.67 8.42 -13.58
C SER A 49 9.94 8.87 -12.88
N GLU A 50 11.12 8.31 -13.23
CA GLU A 50 12.40 8.77 -12.67
C GLU A 50 12.81 10.18 -13.16
N ALA A 51 12.33 10.61 -14.33
CA ALA A 51 12.47 11.99 -14.80
C ALA A 51 11.50 12.96 -14.09
N GLY A 52 10.61 12.46 -13.23
CA GLY A 52 9.63 13.27 -12.51
C GLY A 52 8.47 13.75 -13.39
N ILE A 53 8.22 13.07 -14.50
CA ILE A 53 7.04 13.33 -15.33
C ILE A 53 5.81 12.86 -14.55
N MET A 54 4.86 13.77 -14.36
CA MET A 54 3.63 13.49 -13.63
C MET A 54 2.59 12.83 -14.55
N PRO A 55 1.73 11.97 -14.00
CA PRO A 55 0.58 11.43 -14.74
C PRO A 55 -0.35 12.56 -15.20
N THR A 56 -1.11 12.32 -16.27
CA THR A 56 -2.14 13.25 -16.74
C THR A 56 -3.34 13.28 -15.77
N GLU A 57 -4.18 14.30 -15.89
CA GLU A 57 -5.40 14.41 -15.08
C GLU A 57 -6.34 13.22 -15.31
N GLU A 58 -6.47 12.77 -16.56
CA GLU A 58 -7.30 11.63 -16.95
C GLU A 58 -6.81 10.34 -16.29
N LEU A 59 -5.49 10.07 -16.34
CA LEU A 59 -4.91 8.88 -15.70
C LEU A 59 -5.09 8.93 -14.18
N MET A 60 -4.91 10.10 -13.56
CA MET A 60 -5.14 10.26 -12.12
C MET A 60 -6.61 9.99 -11.75
N ALA A 61 -7.57 10.43 -12.57
CA ALA A 61 -8.99 10.18 -12.33
C ALA A 61 -9.36 8.70 -12.50
N GLU A 62 -8.86 8.03 -13.53
CA GLU A 62 -9.08 6.59 -13.77
C GLU A 62 -8.49 5.74 -12.64
N MET A 63 -7.25 6.04 -12.23
CA MET A 63 -6.60 5.35 -11.12
C MET A 63 -7.30 5.64 -9.78
N GLY A 64 -7.76 6.88 -9.58
CA GLY A 64 -8.57 7.26 -8.42
C GLY A 64 -9.84 6.42 -8.30
N LYS A 65 -10.58 6.26 -9.41
CA LYS A 65 -11.76 5.39 -9.46
C LYS A 65 -11.43 3.93 -9.16
N PHE A 66 -10.33 3.41 -9.71
CA PHE A 66 -9.88 2.04 -9.41
C PHE A 66 -9.57 1.86 -7.91
N ASN A 67 -8.89 2.83 -7.29
CA ASN A 67 -8.63 2.82 -5.85
C ASN A 67 -9.93 2.88 -5.02
N GLU A 68 -10.92 3.68 -5.43
CA GLU A 68 -12.25 3.70 -4.79
C GLU A 68 -12.94 2.33 -4.84
N GLU A 69 -12.85 1.63 -5.97
CA GLU A 69 -13.39 0.27 -6.13
C GLU A 69 -12.68 -0.75 -5.21
N LEU A 70 -11.34 -0.66 -5.10
CA LEU A 70 -10.56 -1.50 -4.19
C LEU A 70 -10.89 -1.24 -2.72
N LEU A 71 -11.04 0.03 -2.32
CA LEU A 71 -11.42 0.42 -0.96
C LEU A 71 -12.84 -0.04 -0.63
N ALA A 72 -13.79 0.15 -1.54
CA ALA A 72 -15.18 -0.30 -1.37
C ALA A 72 -15.28 -1.82 -1.23
N ALA A 73 -14.39 -2.57 -1.88
CA ALA A 73 -14.28 -4.01 -1.75
C ALA A 73 -13.54 -4.49 -0.50
N GLY A 74 -12.94 -3.58 0.29
CA GLY A 74 -12.10 -3.92 1.44
C GLY A 74 -10.76 -4.55 1.07
N VAL A 75 -10.32 -4.40 -0.18
CA VAL A 75 -9.09 -5.00 -0.71
C VAL A 75 -7.89 -4.12 -0.44
N MET A 76 -8.00 -2.80 -0.64
CA MET A 76 -6.87 -1.89 -0.43
C MET A 76 -6.71 -1.55 1.05
N LEU A 77 -5.54 -1.88 1.61
CA LEU A 77 -5.13 -1.48 2.96
C LEU A 77 -4.33 -0.17 2.96
N ASP A 78 -3.50 0.02 1.94
CA ASP A 78 -2.63 1.18 1.77
C ASP A 78 -2.15 1.28 0.31
N GLY A 79 -1.61 2.43 -0.09
CA GLY A 79 -0.94 2.59 -1.37
C GLY A 79 -0.65 4.04 -1.72
N ASP A 80 0.49 4.26 -2.38
CA ASP A 80 0.99 5.58 -2.70
C ASP A 80 2.00 5.54 -3.85
N GLY A 81 2.15 6.70 -4.51
CA GLY A 81 3.25 6.96 -5.45
C GLY A 81 4.52 7.38 -4.73
N LEU A 82 5.67 6.94 -5.23
CA LEU A 82 6.99 7.33 -4.74
C LEU A 82 7.60 8.42 -5.60
N HIS A 83 8.39 9.28 -4.97
CA HIS A 83 9.21 10.23 -5.69
C HIS A 83 10.36 9.55 -6.45
N PRO A 84 10.88 10.19 -7.51
CA PRO A 84 12.06 9.70 -8.22
C PRO A 84 13.22 9.39 -7.29
N SER A 85 14.04 8.40 -7.65
CA SER A 85 15.17 7.98 -6.82
C SER A 85 16.21 9.06 -6.59
N SER A 86 16.24 10.11 -7.41
CA SER A 86 17.07 11.31 -7.18
C SER A 86 16.79 12.01 -5.84
N LYS A 87 15.60 11.80 -5.24
CA LYS A 87 15.26 12.25 -3.88
C LYS A 87 15.45 11.17 -2.81
N GLY A 88 15.82 9.96 -3.23
CA GLY A 88 16.01 8.80 -2.37
C GLY A 88 17.40 8.73 -1.72
N LYS A 89 17.48 7.93 -0.65
CA LYS A 89 18.73 7.56 0.03
C LYS A 89 18.77 6.04 0.18
N ARG A 90 19.90 5.41 -0.16
CA ARG A 90 20.17 4.00 0.16
C ARG A 90 21.15 3.93 1.32
N VAL A 91 20.86 3.10 2.32
CA VAL A 91 21.80 2.80 3.40
C VAL A 91 22.35 1.40 3.19
N ARG A 92 23.63 1.31 2.80
CA ARG A 92 24.32 0.03 2.59
C ARG A 92 24.99 -0.42 3.88
N PHE A 93 24.72 -1.67 4.26
CA PHE A 93 25.36 -2.34 5.38
C PHE A 93 26.41 -3.30 4.83
N SER A 94 27.69 -3.10 5.17
CA SER A 94 28.78 -3.96 4.70
C SER A 94 29.91 -3.98 5.71
N SER A 95 30.37 -5.18 6.08
CA SER A 95 31.47 -5.39 7.03
C SER A 95 31.32 -4.58 8.33
N GLY A 96 30.10 -4.56 8.90
CA GLY A 96 29.77 -3.83 10.13
C GLY A 96 29.66 -2.31 9.97
N LYS A 97 29.82 -1.77 8.75
CA LYS A 97 29.71 -0.33 8.46
C LYS A 97 28.40 -0.01 7.76
N LYS A 98 27.93 1.23 7.96
CA LYS A 98 26.76 1.81 7.29
C LYS A 98 27.24 2.94 6.38
N THR A 99 26.94 2.86 5.10
CA THR A 99 27.25 3.90 4.11
C THR A 99 25.96 4.44 3.54
N ILE A 100 25.80 5.77 3.55
CA ILE A 100 24.67 6.46 2.93
C ILE A 100 25.04 6.75 1.47
N ILE A 101 24.14 6.44 0.56
CA ILE A 101 24.28 6.64 -0.88
C ILE A 101 23.10 7.47 -1.35
N ASP A 102 23.41 8.62 -1.93
CA ASP A 102 22.42 9.50 -2.52
C ASP A 102 22.01 8.98 -3.91
N GLY A 103 20.75 9.18 -4.28
CA GLY A 103 20.32 8.92 -5.65
C GLY A 103 20.80 9.98 -6.65
N PRO A 104 20.46 9.82 -7.94
CA PRO A 104 19.62 8.76 -8.50
C PRO A 104 20.31 7.39 -8.48
N PHE A 105 19.53 6.33 -8.46
CA PHE A 105 20.05 4.96 -8.50
C PHE A 105 20.07 4.43 -9.94
N ALA A 106 21.07 3.61 -10.26
CA ALA A 106 21.13 2.90 -11.54
C ALA A 106 20.06 1.80 -11.62
N ALA A 107 19.83 1.28 -12.84
CA ALA A 107 18.83 0.26 -13.18
C ALA A 107 17.39 0.69 -12.89
N THR A 108 16.90 1.67 -13.64
CA THR A 108 15.57 2.30 -13.48
C THR A 108 14.42 1.30 -13.34
N ASN A 109 14.41 0.22 -14.15
CA ASN A 109 13.37 -0.81 -14.12
C ASN A 109 13.40 -1.70 -12.86
N GLU A 110 14.47 -1.66 -12.07
CA GLU A 110 14.55 -2.33 -10.77
C GLU A 110 14.08 -1.43 -9.62
N LEU A 111 13.80 -0.15 -9.89
CA LEU A 111 13.30 0.79 -8.89
C LEU A 111 11.78 0.71 -8.78
N ILE A 112 11.24 1.31 -7.72
CA ILE A 112 9.82 1.30 -7.41
C ILE A 112 9.29 2.73 -7.54
N ALA A 113 8.26 2.92 -8.36
CA ALA A 113 7.59 4.21 -8.53
C ALA A 113 6.30 4.33 -7.71
N GLY A 114 5.79 3.23 -7.16
CA GLY A 114 4.60 3.23 -6.32
C GLY A 114 4.30 1.84 -5.79
N PHE A 115 3.35 1.76 -4.87
CA PHE A 115 2.90 0.49 -4.34
C PHE A 115 1.43 0.53 -3.91
N TRP A 116 0.85 -0.66 -3.79
CA TRP A 116 -0.32 -0.91 -2.97
C TRP A 116 -0.04 -2.04 -1.99
N ILE A 117 -0.75 -2.04 -0.85
CA ILE A 117 -0.89 -3.20 0.02
C ILE A 117 -2.33 -3.67 -0.09
N TRP A 118 -2.52 -4.88 -0.59
CA TRP A 118 -3.85 -5.47 -0.73
C TRP A 118 -4.05 -6.64 0.23
N GLN A 119 -5.27 -6.76 0.72
CA GLN A 119 -5.78 -7.92 1.44
C GLN A 119 -6.70 -8.68 0.49
N VAL A 120 -6.28 -9.88 0.08
CA VAL A 120 -7.01 -10.74 -0.88
C VAL A 120 -7.13 -12.15 -0.33
N LYS A 121 -8.01 -12.97 -0.89
CA LYS A 121 -8.19 -14.38 -0.52
C LYS A 121 -7.16 -15.29 -1.17
N SER A 122 -6.61 -14.90 -2.32
CA SER A 122 -5.57 -15.64 -3.03
C SER A 122 -4.79 -14.76 -4.02
N MET A 123 -3.69 -15.29 -4.56
CA MET A 123 -2.92 -14.62 -5.60
C MET A 123 -3.75 -14.45 -6.88
N GLU A 124 -4.62 -15.40 -7.21
CA GLU A 124 -5.52 -15.31 -8.35
C GLU A 124 -6.49 -14.13 -8.20
N GLU A 125 -7.02 -13.89 -7.00
CA GLU A 125 -7.85 -12.69 -6.75
C GLU A 125 -7.06 -11.40 -6.95
N ALA A 126 -5.81 -11.33 -6.47
CA ALA A 126 -4.95 -10.16 -6.73
C ALA A 126 -4.74 -9.95 -8.24
N LEU A 127 -4.54 -11.01 -9.01
CA LEU A 127 -4.40 -10.91 -10.46
C LEU A 127 -5.69 -10.48 -11.16
N GLU A 128 -6.87 -10.91 -10.68
CA GLU A 128 -8.16 -10.42 -11.20
C GLU A 128 -8.35 -8.93 -10.94
N TRP A 129 -7.91 -8.42 -9.78
CA TRP A 129 -7.87 -6.98 -9.54
C TRP A 129 -6.87 -6.27 -10.44
N MET A 130 -5.67 -6.82 -10.60
CA MET A 130 -4.63 -6.23 -11.44
C MET A 130 -5.05 -6.08 -12.90
N LYS A 131 -5.79 -7.05 -13.46
CA LYS A 131 -6.33 -6.98 -14.82
C LYS A 131 -7.27 -5.80 -15.07
N ARG A 132 -7.86 -5.24 -14.01
CA ARG A 132 -8.76 -4.07 -14.07
C ARG A 132 -8.03 -2.75 -13.83
N CYS A 133 -6.78 -2.80 -13.38
CA CYS A 133 -5.96 -1.63 -13.12
C CYS A 133 -5.69 -0.88 -14.44
N PRO A 134 -5.89 0.44 -14.50
CA PRO A 134 -5.34 1.25 -15.59
C PRO A 134 -3.83 1.06 -15.67
N ASP A 135 -3.23 1.15 -16.86
CA ASP A 135 -1.77 1.12 -16.99
C ASP A 135 -1.17 2.29 -16.18
N PRO A 136 -0.36 2.03 -15.14
CA PRO A 136 0.15 3.08 -14.27
C PRO A 136 1.19 3.98 -14.97
N MET A 137 1.77 3.53 -16.09
CA MET A 137 2.84 4.25 -16.81
C MET A 137 2.61 4.18 -18.33
N PRO A 138 1.52 4.79 -18.83
CA PRO A 138 1.16 4.67 -20.24
C PRO A 138 2.20 5.33 -21.14
N GLY A 139 2.45 4.70 -22.30
CA GLY A 139 3.36 5.21 -23.32
C GLY A 139 4.80 4.72 -23.20
N GLU A 140 5.11 3.90 -22.20
CA GLU A 140 6.35 3.13 -22.13
C GLU A 140 6.08 1.71 -21.60
N GLU A 141 7.04 0.81 -21.77
CA GLU A 141 6.95 -0.53 -21.16
C GLU A 141 7.05 -0.40 -19.63
N SER A 142 6.08 -0.97 -18.93
CA SER A 142 5.95 -0.92 -17.48
C SER A 142 5.66 -2.31 -16.91
N GLU A 143 6.02 -2.53 -15.64
CA GLU A 143 5.82 -3.81 -14.96
C GLU A 143 5.23 -3.56 -13.57
N VAL A 144 4.34 -4.45 -13.15
CA VAL A 144 3.81 -4.51 -11.79
C VAL A 144 4.12 -5.88 -11.20
N GLU A 145 4.85 -5.90 -10.08
CA GLU A 145 5.23 -7.11 -9.34
C GLU A 145 4.27 -7.29 -8.16
N ILE A 146 3.65 -8.47 -8.02
CA ILE A 146 2.76 -8.79 -6.90
C ILE A 146 3.43 -9.87 -6.06
N ARG A 147 3.60 -9.61 -4.75
CA ARG A 147 4.25 -10.54 -3.83
C ARG A 147 3.49 -10.71 -2.53
N PRO A 148 3.37 -11.95 -2.00
CA PRO A 148 2.82 -12.15 -0.66
C PRO A 148 3.75 -11.56 0.41
N PHE A 149 3.14 -11.04 1.47
CA PHE A 149 3.82 -10.86 2.75
C PHE A 149 4.05 -12.23 3.39
N PHE A 150 5.10 -12.33 4.21
CA PHE A 150 5.22 -13.44 5.14
C PHE A 150 4.15 -13.33 6.22
N GLU A 151 3.49 -14.44 6.52
CA GLU A 151 2.62 -14.61 7.68
C GLU A 151 3.32 -15.46 8.76
N MET A 152 2.78 -15.47 9.97
CA MET A 152 3.43 -16.15 11.10
C MET A 152 3.67 -17.63 10.85
N GLU A 153 2.77 -18.27 10.10
CA GLU A 153 2.80 -19.68 9.75
C GLU A 153 4.00 -20.02 8.86
N ASP A 154 4.45 -19.08 8.02
CA ASP A 154 5.56 -19.30 7.08
C ASP A 154 6.91 -19.50 7.79
N PHE A 155 7.04 -18.98 9.02
CA PHE A 155 8.27 -19.09 9.81
C PHE A 155 8.37 -20.39 10.62
N GLY A 156 7.33 -21.22 10.64
CA GLY A 156 7.33 -22.54 11.26
C GLY A 156 7.86 -22.53 12.71
N SER A 157 8.85 -23.38 12.98
CA SER A 157 9.45 -23.58 14.31
C SER A 157 10.41 -22.46 14.74
N GLU A 158 10.98 -21.71 13.81
CA GLU A 158 11.90 -20.60 14.11
C GLU A 158 11.17 -19.46 14.83
N MET A 159 9.87 -19.34 14.58
CA MET A 159 8.97 -18.43 15.29
C MET A 159 8.63 -19.00 16.67
N THR A 160 9.57 -18.90 17.60
CA THR A 160 9.37 -19.36 18.99
C THR A 160 8.17 -18.65 19.66
N PRO A 161 7.55 -19.24 20.70
CA PRO A 161 6.43 -18.60 21.40
C PRO A 161 6.74 -17.18 21.90
N ALA A 162 7.94 -16.97 22.45
CA ALA A 162 8.38 -15.65 22.92
C ALA A 162 8.48 -14.61 21.78
N LEU A 163 8.93 -15.03 20.59
CA LEU A 163 8.99 -14.14 19.42
C LEU A 163 7.59 -13.82 18.88
N ARG A 164 6.64 -14.76 18.93
CA ARG A 164 5.23 -14.49 18.58
C ARG A 164 4.60 -13.47 19.49
N GLU A 165 4.69 -13.67 20.80
CA GLU A 165 4.15 -12.73 21.78
C GLU A 165 4.78 -11.33 21.65
N GLN A 166 6.05 -11.27 21.25
CA GLN A 166 6.71 -10.01 20.95
C GLN A 166 6.14 -9.35 19.68
N GLU A 167 5.99 -10.07 18.57
CA GLU A 167 5.39 -9.55 17.35
C GLU A 167 3.97 -9.04 17.61
N GLU A 168 3.14 -9.86 18.27
CA GLU A 168 1.73 -9.54 18.52
C GLU A 168 1.60 -8.25 19.34
N ARG A 169 2.47 -8.10 20.35
CA ARG A 169 2.53 -6.88 21.15
C ARG A 169 2.94 -5.66 20.33
N LEU A 170 3.94 -5.80 19.45
CA LEU A 170 4.39 -4.70 18.57
C LEU A 170 3.31 -4.31 17.57
N ARG A 171 2.61 -5.30 16.99
CA ARG A 171 1.49 -5.06 16.06
C ARG A 171 0.33 -4.37 16.75
N ALA A 172 -0.10 -4.86 17.92
CA ALA A 172 -1.18 -4.25 18.69
C ALA A 172 -0.84 -2.82 19.12
N GLU A 173 0.43 -2.52 19.44
CA GLU A 173 0.86 -1.17 19.74
C GLU A 173 0.81 -0.26 18.49
N LEU A 174 1.27 -0.74 17.34
CA LEU A 174 1.19 0.02 16.10
C LEU A 174 -0.26 0.34 15.71
N GLU A 175 -1.17 -0.63 15.86
CA GLU A 175 -2.60 -0.44 15.64
C GLU A 175 -3.19 0.60 16.59
N ARG A 176 -2.82 0.55 17.89
CA ARG A 176 -3.23 1.57 18.87
C ARG A 176 -2.75 2.96 18.47
N GLN A 177 -1.50 3.10 18.03
CA GLN A 177 -0.94 4.40 17.61
C GLN A 177 -1.59 4.94 16.34
N ARG A 178 -2.04 4.06 15.44
CA ARG A 178 -2.73 4.45 14.19
C ARG A 178 -4.21 4.74 14.40
N GLY A 179 -4.83 4.16 15.42
CA GLY A 179 -6.23 4.38 15.79
C GLY A 179 -6.48 5.51 16.77
N ALA A 180 -5.43 6.21 17.23
CA ALA A 180 -5.47 7.33 18.19
C ALA A 180 -5.34 8.69 17.51
#